data_AF-A0A2J8JSC7-F1
#
_entry.id   AF-A0A2J8JSC7-F1
#
_cell.length_a   1.000
_cell.length_b   1.000
_cell.length_c   1.000
_cell.angle_alpha   90.00
_cell.angle_beta   90.00
_cell.angle_gamma   90.00
#
_symmetry.space_group_name_H-M   'P 1'
#
loop_
_entity.id
_entity.type
_entity.pdbx_description
1 polymer ?
#
loop_
_entity_poly.entity_id
_entity_poly.type
_entity_poly.pdbx_seq_one_letter_code
_entity_poly.pdbx_strand_id
1 'polypeptide(L)'
;MSEILCHWLNKELKVSRTVSPKSFAKAFSSGYLLGEVLHKFELQDDFSEFLDSRVSSAKLNNFSRLEPTLHLLGVQFDQNVAHGIITEKPGVATKLLYQLYIALQKKKKSGLTGVEMQTMQRLTNLRLQNLKSDTFQEQYLNRRRQNEIMAKIQAAIIQIPKPASNRTLKALEARKMMKKKKEAEDVADEIKKFEALIKKDLQAKESASKTSLDTAGQTTTDLLNTYSDDEYIKKIQKRL
;
A
#
# COMPACT_ATOMS: atom_id res chain seq x y z
N MET A 1 2.17 22.23 28.01
CA MET A 1 3.39 22.24 27.16
C MET A 1 3.34 23.33 26.08
N SER A 2 2.22 23.53 25.38
CA SER A 2 2.03 24.63 24.43
C SER A 2 2.10 26.02 25.07
N GLU A 3 1.71 26.19 26.34
CA GLU A 3 1.77 27.49 27.04
C GLU A 3 3.19 28.03 27.21
N ILE A 4 4.14 27.18 27.58
CA ILE A 4 5.55 27.56 27.74
C ILE A 4 6.11 28.05 26.39
N LEU A 5 5.79 27.34 25.31
CA LEU A 5 6.18 27.74 23.96
C LEU A 5 5.50 29.06 23.54
N CYS A 6 4.22 29.25 23.86
CA CYS A 6 3.52 30.51 23.58
C CYS A 6 4.14 31.69 24.35
N HIS A 7 4.53 31.47 25.61
CA HIS A 7 5.23 32.49 26.39
C HIS A 7 6.56 32.86 25.73
N TRP A 8 7.39 31.86 25.43
CA TRP A 8 8.69 32.06 24.78
C TRP A 8 8.55 32.82 23.44
N LEU A 9 7.62 32.40 22.58
CA LEU A 9 7.39 33.06 21.28
C LEU A 9 6.93 34.51 21.43
N ASN A 10 5.95 34.76 22.30
CA ASN A 10 5.28 36.05 22.37
C ASN A 10 6.03 37.07 23.23
N LYS A 11 6.69 36.63 24.31
CA LYS A 11 7.31 37.51 25.31
C LYS A 11 8.81 37.64 25.12
N GLU A 12 9.50 36.53 24.88
CA GLU A 12 10.95 36.53 24.72
C GLU A 12 11.35 36.85 23.28
N LEU A 13 10.89 36.04 22.32
CA LEU A 13 11.22 36.24 20.90
C LEU A 13 10.47 37.39 20.24
N LYS A 14 9.26 37.70 20.74
CA LYS A 14 8.35 38.70 20.18
C LYS A 14 8.17 38.50 18.67
N VAL A 15 7.65 37.33 18.31
CA VAL A 15 7.31 37.02 16.91
C VAL A 15 6.22 37.96 16.38
N SER A 16 6.19 38.13 15.07
CA SER A 16 5.29 39.03 14.33
C SER A 16 3.81 38.80 14.62
N ARG A 17 3.44 37.55 14.94
CA ARG A 17 2.06 37.15 15.22
C ARG A 17 1.93 36.53 16.60
N THR A 18 0.97 37.01 17.38
CA THR A 18 0.65 36.40 18.68
C THR A 18 0.14 34.97 18.51
N VAL A 19 0.79 34.03 19.21
CA VAL A 19 0.43 32.61 19.21
C VAL A 19 -0.33 32.27 20.49
N SER A 20 -1.46 31.58 20.36
CA SER A 20 -2.21 31.05 21.51
C SER A 20 -2.27 29.53 21.46
N PRO A 21 -2.41 28.83 22.61
CA PRO A 21 -2.47 27.37 22.64
C PRO A 21 -3.58 26.79 21.75
N LYS A 22 -4.74 27.47 21.69
CA LYS A 22 -5.89 27.04 20.88
C LYS A 22 -5.67 27.18 19.37
N SER A 23 -4.85 28.14 18.95
CA SER A 23 -4.59 28.43 17.53
C SER A 23 -3.19 27.99 17.09
N PHE A 24 -2.46 27.26 17.94
CA PHE A 24 -1.06 26.96 17.74
C PHE A 24 -0.78 26.23 16.41
N ALA A 25 -1.51 25.16 16.12
CA ALA A 25 -1.35 24.41 14.88
C ALA A 25 -1.58 25.30 13.65
N LYS A 26 -2.63 26.12 13.68
CA LYS A 26 -2.98 27.07 12.62
C LYS A 26 -1.96 28.19 12.44
N ALA A 27 -1.38 28.70 13.53
CA ALA A 27 -0.37 29.75 13.47
C ALA A 27 0.90 29.28 12.75
N PHE A 28 1.26 28.01 12.92
CA PHE A 28 2.46 27.42 12.33
C PHE A 28 2.23 26.73 10.98
N SER A 29 0.97 26.61 10.50
CA SER A 29 0.64 25.83 9.31
C SER A 29 1.16 26.43 8.00
N SER A 30 1.54 27.71 7.99
CA SER A 30 2.20 28.35 6.84
C SER A 30 3.72 28.13 6.80
N GLY A 31 4.33 27.67 7.90
CA GLY A 31 5.79 27.59 8.04
C GLY A 31 6.48 28.94 8.23
N TYR A 32 5.79 30.07 8.02
CA TYR A 32 6.37 31.40 8.13
C TYR A 32 6.92 31.69 9.53
N LEU A 33 6.15 31.41 10.58
CA LEU A 33 6.61 31.63 11.96
C LEU A 33 7.80 30.75 12.35
N LEU A 34 7.96 29.56 11.75
CA LEU A 34 9.18 28.75 11.96
C LEU A 34 10.38 29.44 11.32
N GLY A 35 10.21 30.00 10.12
CA GLY A 35 11.22 30.82 9.45
C GLY A 35 11.60 32.02 10.28
N GLU A 36 10.61 32.72 10.84
CA GLU A 36 10.84 33.90 11.67
C GLU A 36 11.62 33.56 12.94
N VAL A 37 11.28 32.44 13.58
CA VAL A 37 12.04 31.93 14.73
C VAL A 37 13.49 31.71 14.33
N LEU A 38 13.78 30.98 13.24
CA LEU A 38 15.16 30.73 12.81
C LEU A 38 15.90 32.02 12.42
N HIS A 39 15.23 32.95 11.74
CA HIS A 39 15.78 34.25 11.36
C HIS A 39 16.16 35.10 12.58
N LYS A 40 15.36 35.09 13.65
CA LYS A 40 15.69 35.77 14.92
C LYS A 40 16.93 35.20 15.62
N PHE A 41 17.32 33.97 15.28
CA PHE A 41 18.58 33.36 15.70
C PHE A 41 19.66 33.45 14.61
N GLU A 42 19.48 34.26 13.56
CA GLU A 42 20.43 34.42 12.45
C GLU A 42 20.75 33.10 11.70
N LEU A 43 19.82 32.14 11.73
CA LEU A 43 19.96 30.83 11.08
C LEU A 43 19.22 30.72 9.76
N GLN A 44 18.50 31.76 9.35
CA GLN A 44 17.73 31.81 8.11
C GLN A 44 17.75 33.22 7.53
N ASP A 45 18.68 33.49 6.62
CA ASP A 45 18.88 34.79 5.96
C ASP A 45 17.96 35.01 4.75
N ASP A 46 17.59 33.93 4.08
CA ASP A 46 16.60 33.94 3.00
C ASP A 46 15.16 34.14 3.49
N PHE A 47 14.97 34.65 4.72
CA PHE A 47 13.65 34.90 5.30
C PHE A 47 12.82 35.90 4.48
N SER A 48 13.44 36.76 3.69
CA SER A 48 12.74 37.63 2.73
C SER A 48 11.97 36.86 1.65
N GLU A 49 12.36 35.62 1.38
CA GLU A 49 11.70 34.72 0.43
C GLU A 49 10.54 33.94 1.06
N PHE A 50 10.32 34.09 2.37
CA PHE A 50 9.20 33.46 3.08
C PHE A 50 7.94 34.29 2.90
N LEU A 51 6.83 33.61 2.62
CA LEU A 51 5.52 34.24 2.47
C LEU A 51 4.56 33.72 3.52
N ASP A 52 3.97 34.62 4.32
CA ASP A 52 2.85 34.26 5.20
C ASP A 52 1.56 34.17 4.38
N SER A 53 1.39 33.03 3.72
CA SER A 53 0.24 32.76 2.86
C SER A 53 -0.36 31.39 3.15
N ARG A 54 -1.67 31.29 2.90
CA ARG A 54 -2.41 30.03 2.98
C ARG A 54 -2.23 29.16 1.74
N VAL A 55 -1.69 29.73 0.65
CA VAL A 55 -1.50 29.04 -0.63
C VAL A 55 -0.48 27.91 -0.47
N SER A 56 -0.80 26.73 -0.99
CA SER A 56 0.03 25.53 -0.83
C SER A 56 1.45 25.68 -1.37
N SER A 57 1.66 26.40 -2.49
CA SER A 57 2.99 26.64 -3.04
C SER A 57 3.87 27.46 -2.09
N ALA A 58 3.32 28.50 -1.46
CA ALA A 58 4.02 29.30 -0.45
C ALA A 58 4.39 28.46 0.77
N LYS A 59 3.46 27.63 1.27
CA LYS A 59 3.75 26.69 2.36
C LYS A 59 4.91 25.76 2.01
N LEU A 60 4.87 25.14 0.83
CA LEU A 60 5.92 24.22 0.38
C LEU A 60 7.27 24.91 0.26
N ASN A 61 7.33 26.11 -0.34
CA ASN A 61 8.55 26.91 -0.42
C ASN A 61 9.12 27.22 0.98
N ASN A 62 8.26 27.62 1.92
CA ASN A 62 8.69 27.88 3.29
C ASN A 62 9.27 26.60 3.93
N PHE A 63 8.56 25.47 3.87
CA PHE A 63 9.03 24.21 4.48
C PHE A 63 10.29 23.63 3.83
N SER A 64 10.46 23.76 2.50
CA SER A 64 11.69 23.32 1.84
C SER A 64 12.91 24.15 2.26
N ARG A 65 12.73 25.45 2.55
CA ARG A 65 13.81 26.32 3.04
C ARG A 65 14.16 26.05 4.50
N LEU A 66 13.20 25.60 5.30
CA LEU A 66 13.44 25.24 6.70
C LEU A 66 14.23 23.94 6.86
N GLU A 67 14.06 23.00 5.92
CA GLU A 67 14.60 21.64 6.02
C GLU A 67 16.12 21.59 6.26
N PRO A 68 16.99 22.30 5.51
CA PRO A 68 18.43 22.23 5.70
C PRO A 68 18.85 22.69 7.10
N THR A 69 18.26 23.80 7.56
CA THR A 69 18.58 24.41 8.86
C THR A 69 18.10 23.51 10.01
N LEU A 70 16.89 22.95 9.92
CA LEU A 70 16.36 22.04 10.94
C LEU A 70 17.20 20.76 11.06
N HIS A 71 17.59 20.15 9.93
CA HIS A 71 18.47 18.98 9.93
C HIS A 71 19.83 19.29 10.56
N LEU A 72 20.40 20.46 10.27
CA LEU A 72 21.70 20.87 10.80
C LEU A 72 21.64 21.19 12.31
N LEU A 73 20.48 21.56 12.82
CA LEU A 73 20.20 21.67 14.26
C LEU A 73 19.95 20.30 14.93
N GLY A 74 19.96 19.20 14.17
CA GLY A 74 19.64 17.86 14.67
C GLY A 74 18.16 17.66 14.95
N VAL A 75 17.29 18.51 14.40
CA VAL A 75 15.83 18.39 14.51
C VAL A 75 15.35 17.52 13.36
N GLN A 76 14.68 16.41 13.67
CA GLN A 76 14.11 15.53 12.66
C GLN A 76 12.94 16.23 11.97
N PHE A 77 13.12 16.56 10.69
CA PHE A 77 12.11 17.23 9.89
C PHE A 77 11.98 16.54 8.54
N ASP A 78 10.96 15.71 8.39
CA ASP A 78 10.68 14.96 7.17
C ASP A 78 9.40 15.47 6.50
N GLN A 79 9.09 14.89 5.33
CA GLN A 79 7.89 15.23 4.57
C GLN A 79 6.59 14.96 5.35
N ASN A 80 6.59 13.94 6.22
CA ASN A 80 5.40 13.59 7.01
C ASN A 80 5.12 14.62 8.10
N VAL A 81 6.16 15.10 8.78
CA VAL A 81 6.08 16.19 9.76
C VAL A 81 5.62 17.47 9.05
N ALA A 82 6.23 17.83 7.92
CA ALA A 82 5.80 18.99 7.14
C ALA A 82 4.33 18.91 6.73
N HIS A 83 3.90 17.78 6.18
CA HIS A 83 2.49 17.55 5.81
C HIS A 83 1.56 17.61 7.03
N GLY A 84 1.96 17.03 8.16
CA GLY A 84 1.21 17.10 9.42
C GLY A 84 1.05 18.54 9.92
N ILE A 85 2.05 19.40 9.74
CA ILE A 85 1.97 20.81 10.11
C ILE A 85 1.08 21.58 9.14
N ILE A 86 1.25 21.37 7.83
CA ILE A 86 0.43 22.01 6.78
C ILE A 86 -1.06 21.72 6.97
N THR A 87 -1.39 20.49 7.37
CA THR A 87 -2.75 20.01 7.62
C THR A 87 -3.26 20.32 9.04
N GLU A 88 -2.49 21.06 9.84
CA GLU A 88 -2.86 21.47 11.20
C GLU A 88 -3.13 20.29 12.14
N LYS A 89 -2.48 19.14 11.89
CA LYS A 89 -2.61 17.95 12.72
C LYS A 89 -2.21 18.30 14.17
N PRO A 90 -3.10 18.07 15.15
CA PRO A 90 -2.83 18.41 16.55
C PRO A 90 -1.53 17.78 17.06
N GLY A 91 -0.73 18.57 17.76
CA GLY A 91 0.50 18.12 18.42
C GLY A 91 1.76 18.06 17.54
N VAL A 92 1.64 17.97 16.20
CA VAL A 92 2.82 17.86 15.31
C VAL A 92 3.65 19.14 15.36
N ALA A 93 3.02 20.29 15.14
CA ALA A 93 3.70 21.59 15.22
C ALA A 93 4.30 21.85 16.61
N THR A 94 3.57 21.50 17.67
CA THR A 94 4.01 21.67 19.06
C THR A 94 5.25 20.83 19.35
N LYS A 95 5.27 19.57 18.90
CA LYS A 95 6.40 18.67 19.06
C LYS A 95 7.64 19.19 18.32
N LEU A 96 7.48 19.58 17.06
CA LEU A 96 8.58 20.12 16.26
C LEU A 96 9.15 21.39 16.90
N LEU A 97 8.29 22.34 17.29
CA LEU A 97 8.75 23.59 17.90
C LEU A 97 9.45 23.35 19.24
N TYR A 98 8.98 22.39 20.04
CA TYR A 98 9.65 22.03 21.28
C TYR A 98 11.05 21.44 21.04
N GLN A 99 11.20 20.58 20.04
CA GLN A 99 12.51 20.07 19.64
C GLN A 99 13.43 21.20 19.16
N LEU A 100 12.90 22.11 18.35
CA LEU A 100 13.63 23.29 17.90
C LEU A 100 14.05 24.19 19.07
N TYR A 101 13.15 24.45 20.01
CA TYR A 101 13.46 25.20 21.22
C TYR A 101 14.63 24.59 21.98
N ILE A 102 14.58 23.28 22.26
CA ILE A 102 15.69 22.59 22.95
C ILE A 102 17.00 22.71 22.17
N ALA A 103 16.97 22.50 20.84
CA ALA A 103 18.15 22.60 20.00
C ALA A 103 18.78 23.99 20.06
N LEU A 104 17.96 25.04 19.94
CA LEU A 104 18.40 26.44 20.03
C LEU A 104 18.96 26.78 21.41
N GLN A 105 18.30 26.32 22.49
CA GLN A 105 18.78 26.56 23.85
C GLN A 105 20.10 25.84 24.14
N LYS A 106 20.29 24.61 23.63
CA LYS A 106 21.55 23.88 23.75
C LYS A 106 22.69 24.64 23.07
N LYS A 107 22.45 25.17 21.86
CA LYS A 107 23.46 25.96 21.14
C LYS A 107 23.80 27.28 21.81
N LYS A 108 22.80 27.96 22.39
CA LYS A 108 23.04 29.16 23.20
C LYS A 108 23.91 28.84 24.43
N LYS A 109 23.70 27.70 25.08
CA LYS A 109 24.44 27.28 26.28
C LYS A 109 25.84 26.74 25.99
N SER A 110 26.06 26.11 24.84
CA SER A 110 27.37 25.57 24.46
C SER A 110 28.39 26.67 24.07
N GLY A 111 28.02 27.94 24.16
CA GLY A 111 28.90 29.05 23.80
C GLY A 111 29.26 29.09 22.32
N LEU A 112 28.44 28.45 21.46
CA LEU A 112 28.65 28.45 20.02
C LEU A 112 28.63 29.90 19.56
N THR A 113 29.81 30.44 19.27
CA THR A 113 30.01 31.86 19.01
C THR A 113 29.27 32.27 17.74
N GLY A 114 28.91 33.55 17.58
CA GLY A 114 28.24 34.03 16.35
C GLY A 114 28.97 33.61 15.06
N VAL A 115 30.28 33.37 15.13
CA VAL A 115 31.11 32.85 14.03
C VAL A 115 30.74 31.41 13.64
N GLU A 116 30.49 30.50 14.58
CA GLU A 116 30.04 29.14 14.27
C GLU A 116 28.61 29.15 13.73
N MET A 117 27.76 30.07 14.22
CA MET A 117 26.41 30.30 13.69
C MET A 117 26.45 30.77 12.23
N GLN A 118 27.34 31.70 11.90
CA GLN A 118 27.60 32.14 10.52
C GLN A 118 28.21 31.02 9.65
N THR A 119 29.05 30.15 10.22
CA THR A 119 29.62 29.01 9.49
C THR A 119 28.52 28.00 9.14
N MET A 120 27.62 27.73 10.09
CA MET A 120 26.42 26.94 9.85
C MET A 120 25.49 27.58 8.82
N GLN A 121 25.34 28.90 8.84
CA GLN A 121 24.59 29.67 7.86
C GLN A 121 25.18 29.51 6.45
N ARG A 122 26.51 29.57 6.31
CA ARG A 122 27.16 29.29 5.01
C ARG A 122 26.90 27.86 4.55
N LEU A 123 26.92 26.89 5.46
CA LEU A 123 26.59 25.50 5.17
C LEU A 123 25.13 25.31 4.75
N THR A 124 24.18 25.98 5.40
CA THR A 124 22.76 25.93 5.00
C THR A 124 22.55 26.56 3.63
N ASN A 125 23.19 27.71 3.35
CA ASN A 125 23.13 28.36 2.04
C ASN A 125 23.73 27.51 0.92
N LEU A 126 24.91 26.91 1.16
CA LEU A 126 25.52 25.98 0.21
C LEU A 126 24.61 24.78 -0.03
N ARG A 127 24.01 24.21 1.02
CA ARG A 127 23.04 23.11 0.86
C ARG A 127 21.80 23.57 0.11
N LEU A 128 21.20 24.71 0.45
CA LEU A 128 20.01 25.22 -0.23
C LEU A 128 20.28 25.46 -1.72
N GLN A 129 21.44 26.02 -2.08
CA GLN A 129 21.85 26.23 -3.47
C GLN A 129 22.05 24.91 -4.22
N ASN A 130 22.74 23.93 -3.61
CA ASN A 130 22.92 22.61 -4.22
C ASN A 130 21.60 21.82 -4.28
N LEU A 131 20.71 21.96 -3.29
CA LEU A 131 19.44 21.25 -3.25
C LEU A 131 18.49 21.72 -4.34
N LYS A 132 18.62 22.94 -4.89
CA LYS A 132 17.83 23.41 -6.04
C LYS A 132 17.82 22.41 -7.21
N SER A 133 18.77 21.47 -7.28
CA SER A 133 18.80 20.42 -8.29
C SER A 133 18.08 19.10 -7.96
N ASP A 134 17.63 18.84 -6.72
CA ASP A 134 17.01 17.54 -6.32
C ASP A 134 15.94 17.62 -5.19
N THR A 135 15.36 18.81 -4.96
CA THR A 135 14.66 19.16 -3.71
C THR A 135 13.48 18.28 -3.27
N PHE A 136 13.27 18.25 -1.94
CA PHE A 136 12.01 18.00 -1.22
C PHE A 136 10.71 18.44 -1.94
N GLN A 137 10.75 19.54 -2.70
CA GLN A 137 9.64 20.00 -3.52
C GLN A 137 9.32 19.03 -4.67
N GLU A 138 10.33 18.50 -5.36
CA GLU A 138 10.16 17.53 -6.43
C GLU A 138 9.61 16.21 -5.90
N GLN A 139 10.10 15.72 -4.75
CA GLN A 139 9.52 14.53 -4.10
C GLN A 139 8.05 14.75 -3.69
N TYR A 140 7.71 15.94 -3.18
CA TYR A 140 6.33 16.31 -2.86
C TYR A 140 5.44 16.40 -4.11
N LEU A 141 5.93 17.04 -5.17
CA LEU A 141 5.22 17.13 -6.45
C LEU A 141 5.05 15.75 -7.09
N ASN A 142 6.06 14.89 -7.03
CA ASN A 142 6.00 13.52 -7.52
C ASN A 142 4.98 12.70 -6.76
N ARG A 143 4.91 12.81 -5.42
CA ARG A 143 3.87 12.16 -4.62
C ARG A 143 2.47 12.69 -4.93
N ARG A 144 2.31 14.01 -5.14
CA ARG A 144 1.04 14.61 -5.56
C ARG A 144 0.61 14.09 -6.94
N ARG A 145 1.53 14.04 -7.90
CA ARG A 145 1.29 13.47 -9.24
C ARG A 145 0.87 12.00 -9.14
N GLN A 146 1.56 11.20 -8.32
CA GLN A 146 1.17 9.79 -8.10
C GLN A 146 -0.23 9.67 -7.51
N ASN A 147 -0.57 10.47 -6.50
CA ASN A 147 -1.92 10.49 -5.93
C ASN A 147 -2.98 10.90 -6.95
N GLU A 148 -2.67 11.88 -7.81
CA GLU A 148 -3.57 12.33 -8.87
C GLU A 148 -3.75 11.27 -9.96
N ILE A 149 -2.68 10.57 -10.36
CA ILE A 149 -2.75 9.44 -11.29
C ILE A 149 -3.63 8.32 -10.70
N MET A 150 -3.45 7.96 -9.42
CA MET A 150 -4.30 6.99 -8.75
C MET A 150 -5.77 7.43 -8.68
N ALA A 151 -6.03 8.70 -8.37
CA ALA A 151 -7.38 9.24 -8.35
C ALA A 151 -8.02 9.23 -9.75
N LYS A 152 -7.25 9.53 -10.80
CA LYS A 152 -7.71 9.42 -12.20
C LYS A 152 -7.96 7.98 -12.61
N ILE A 153 -7.12 7.02 -12.20
CA ILE A 153 -7.36 5.59 -12.41
C ILE A 153 -8.66 5.18 -11.70
N GLN A 154 -8.86 5.56 -10.44
CA GLN A 154 -10.08 5.26 -9.68
C GLN A 154 -11.33 5.91 -10.28
N ALA A 155 -11.24 7.14 -10.79
CA ALA A 155 -12.34 7.82 -11.45
C ALA A 155 -12.65 7.26 -12.85
N ALA A 156 -11.62 6.81 -13.58
CA ALA A 156 -11.75 6.15 -14.88
C ALA A 156 -12.17 4.69 -14.77
N ILE A 157 -11.99 4.05 -13.60
CA ILE A 157 -12.76 2.88 -13.17
C ILE A 157 -14.20 3.37 -12.93
N ILE A 158 -14.88 3.72 -14.02
CA ILE A 158 -16.32 3.83 -14.07
C ILE A 158 -16.82 2.52 -13.50
N GLN A 159 -17.62 2.59 -12.44
CA GLN A 159 -18.35 1.45 -11.92
C GLN A 159 -19.23 0.92 -13.06
N ILE A 160 -18.71 -0.06 -13.81
CA ILE A 160 -19.56 -0.97 -14.57
C ILE A 160 -20.46 -1.57 -13.48
N PRO A 161 -21.79 -1.36 -13.53
CA PRO A 161 -22.68 -2.02 -12.60
C PRO A 161 -22.35 -3.50 -12.69
N LYS A 162 -21.85 -4.10 -11.60
CA LYS A 162 -21.50 -5.52 -11.60
C LYS A 162 -22.75 -6.24 -12.12
N PRO A 163 -22.70 -6.89 -13.30
CA PRO A 163 -23.87 -7.56 -13.82
C PRO A 163 -24.33 -8.53 -12.74
N ALA A 164 -25.62 -8.50 -12.40
CA ALA A 164 -26.19 -9.29 -11.31
C ALA A 164 -25.61 -10.71 -11.38
N SER A 165 -24.95 -11.12 -10.30
CA SER A 165 -24.11 -12.34 -10.17
C SER A 165 -24.82 -13.66 -10.53
N ASN A 166 -26.12 -13.60 -10.83
CA ASN A 166 -27.00 -14.75 -11.01
C ASN A 166 -27.04 -15.25 -12.47
N ARG A 167 -26.53 -14.48 -13.44
CA ARG A 167 -26.49 -14.93 -14.86
C ARG A 167 -25.26 -15.80 -15.18
N THR A 168 -24.14 -15.58 -14.50
CA THR A 168 -22.88 -16.31 -14.76
C THR A 168 -22.87 -17.72 -14.18
N LEU A 169 -23.43 -17.94 -12.99
CA LEU A 169 -23.51 -19.28 -12.38
C LEU A 169 -24.39 -20.23 -13.20
N LYS A 170 -25.59 -19.81 -13.58
CA LYS A 170 -26.53 -20.62 -14.37
C LYS A 170 -25.98 -20.93 -15.77
N ALA A 171 -25.26 -19.99 -16.39
CA ALA A 171 -24.61 -20.21 -17.68
C ALA A 171 -23.43 -21.19 -17.59
N LEU A 172 -22.66 -21.14 -16.48
CA LEU A 172 -21.54 -22.06 -16.25
C LEU A 172 -22.04 -23.50 -16.00
N GLU A 173 -23.09 -23.66 -15.21
CA GLU A 173 -23.75 -24.94 -14.96
C GLU A 173 -24.33 -25.53 -16.24
N ALA A 174 -25.05 -24.73 -17.04
CA ALA A 174 -25.57 -25.17 -18.33
C ALA A 174 -24.45 -25.64 -19.26
N ARG A 175 -23.32 -24.93 -19.32
CA ARG A 175 -22.16 -25.34 -20.12
C ARG A 175 -21.54 -26.65 -19.63
N LYS A 176 -21.46 -26.86 -18.31
CA LYS A 176 -20.96 -28.11 -17.70
C LYS A 176 -21.90 -29.28 -17.98
N MET A 177 -23.21 -29.07 -17.90
CA MET A 177 -24.22 -30.08 -18.22
C MET A 177 -24.22 -30.45 -19.71
N MET A 178 -24.11 -29.46 -20.60
CA MET A 178 -24.01 -29.71 -22.04
C MET A 178 -22.74 -30.49 -22.39
N LYS A 179 -21.60 -30.20 -21.74
CA LYS A 179 -20.36 -30.96 -21.95
C LYS A 179 -20.52 -32.42 -21.48
N LYS A 180 -21.08 -32.66 -20.30
CA LYS A 180 -21.37 -34.01 -19.80
C LYS A 180 -22.34 -34.78 -20.71
N LYS A 181 -23.37 -34.10 -21.23
CA LYS A 181 -24.33 -34.72 -22.16
C LYS A 181 -23.65 -35.14 -23.46
N LYS A 182 -22.78 -34.29 -24.01
CA LYS A 182 -22.02 -34.60 -25.22
C LYS A 182 -21.04 -35.76 -24.99
N GLU A 183 -20.32 -35.76 -23.86
CA GLU A 183 -19.43 -36.87 -23.49
C GLU A 183 -20.19 -38.20 -23.36
N ALA A 184 -21.39 -38.19 -22.78
CA ALA A 184 -22.22 -39.39 -22.68
C ALA A 184 -22.75 -39.87 -24.04
N GLU A 185 -23.08 -38.95 -24.95
CA GLU A 185 -23.51 -39.26 -26.32
C GLU A 185 -22.37 -39.87 -27.14
N ASP A 186 -21.17 -39.26 -27.07
CA ASP A 186 -19.98 -39.78 -27.73
C ASP A 186 -19.64 -41.21 -27.23
N VAL A 187 -19.72 -41.45 -25.91
CA VAL A 187 -19.52 -42.79 -25.32
C VAL A 187 -20.60 -43.78 -25.76
N ALA A 188 -21.86 -43.36 -25.84
CA ALA A 188 -22.94 -44.23 -26.31
C ALA A 188 -22.75 -44.63 -27.78
N ASP A 189 -22.28 -43.70 -28.62
CA ASP A 189 -21.96 -43.98 -30.02
C ASP A 189 -20.75 -44.91 -30.15
N GLU A 190 -19.73 -44.78 -29.30
CA GLU A 190 -18.61 -45.72 -29.22
C GLU A 190 -19.07 -47.13 -28.80
N ILE A 191 -19.92 -47.23 -27.77
CA ILE A 191 -20.49 -48.51 -27.33
C ILE A 191 -21.31 -49.14 -28.46
N LYS A 192 -22.16 -48.37 -29.14
CA LYS A 192 -22.97 -48.89 -30.25
C LYS A 192 -22.12 -49.39 -31.41
N LYS A 193 -21.00 -48.72 -31.71
CA LYS A 193 -20.02 -49.19 -32.69
C LYS A 193 -19.35 -50.49 -32.23
N PHE A 194 -18.98 -50.58 -30.96
CA PHE A 194 -18.38 -51.77 -30.37
C PHE A 194 -19.34 -52.96 -30.37
N GLU A 195 -20.60 -52.76 -30.01
CA GLU A 195 -21.65 -53.79 -30.06
C GLU A 195 -21.90 -54.26 -31.50
N ALA A 196 -21.90 -53.36 -32.48
CA ALA A 196 -22.03 -53.73 -33.89
C ALA A 196 -20.84 -54.57 -34.39
N LEU A 197 -19.63 -54.26 -33.94
CA LEU A 197 -18.43 -55.04 -34.19
C LEU A 197 -18.53 -56.44 -33.57
N ILE A 198 -18.93 -56.54 -32.30
CA ILE A 198 -19.16 -57.83 -31.62
C ILE A 198 -20.24 -58.64 -32.33
N LYS A 199 -21.36 -58.01 -32.71
CA LYS A 199 -22.46 -58.68 -33.39
C LYS A 199 -22.06 -59.19 -34.78
N LYS A 200 -21.22 -58.43 -35.49
CA LYS A 200 -20.61 -58.86 -36.77
C LYS A 200 -19.66 -60.04 -36.57
N ASP A 201 -18.88 -60.05 -35.49
CA ASP A 201 -17.93 -61.13 -35.17
C ASP A 201 -18.65 -62.41 -34.70
N LEU A 202 -19.76 -62.26 -33.96
CA LEU A 202 -20.65 -63.36 -33.56
C LEU A 202 -21.36 -63.98 -34.77
N GLN A 203 -21.86 -63.18 -35.72
CA GLN A 203 -22.45 -63.68 -36.97
C GLN A 203 -21.42 -64.33 -37.91
N ALA A 204 -20.17 -63.85 -37.90
CA ALA A 204 -19.06 -64.49 -38.61
C ALA A 204 -18.65 -65.84 -37.98
N LYS A 205 -18.87 -66.03 -36.67
CA LYS A 205 -18.70 -67.32 -35.98
C LYS A 205 -19.91 -68.26 -36.08
N GLU A 206 -21.15 -67.76 -36.21
CA GLU A 206 -22.33 -68.61 -36.43
C GLU A 206 -22.37 -69.25 -37.83
N SER A 207 -21.62 -68.73 -38.80
CA SER A 207 -21.46 -69.33 -40.12
C SER A 207 -20.29 -70.33 -40.21
N ALA A 208 -19.52 -70.51 -39.13
CA ALA A 208 -18.44 -71.47 -39.03
C ALA A 208 -18.57 -72.34 -37.76
N SER A 209 -19.22 -73.50 -37.95
CA SER A 209 -19.17 -74.69 -37.08
C SER A 209 -20.32 -74.86 -36.09
N LYS A 210 -21.28 -75.70 -36.50
CA LYS A 210 -21.82 -76.75 -35.62
C LYS A 210 -20.65 -77.49 -34.98
N THR A 211 -20.61 -77.60 -33.65
CA THR A 211 -20.28 -78.79 -32.83
C THR A 211 -19.92 -78.35 -31.40
N SER A 212 -20.40 -79.16 -30.44
CA SER A 212 -20.05 -79.25 -29.00
C SER A 212 -20.41 -78.10 -28.06
N LEU A 213 -21.40 -78.43 -27.23
CA LEU A 213 -21.67 -77.93 -25.89
C LEU A 213 -20.44 -77.95 -24.96
N ASP A 214 -20.56 -77.11 -23.95
CA ASP A 214 -20.02 -77.17 -22.59
C ASP A 214 -18.68 -76.50 -22.26
N THR A 215 -18.75 -75.71 -21.18
CA THR A 215 -17.67 -75.17 -20.34
C THR A 215 -17.11 -73.80 -20.74
N ALA A 216 -17.79 -72.73 -20.31
CA ALA A 216 -17.17 -71.41 -20.13
C ALA A 216 -17.93 -70.60 -19.05
N GLY A 217 -18.02 -71.15 -17.83
CA GLY A 217 -18.65 -70.50 -16.68
C GLY A 217 -17.68 -70.08 -15.58
N GLN A 218 -16.36 -70.01 -15.84
CA GLN A 218 -15.35 -69.96 -14.75
C GLN A 218 -14.47 -68.69 -14.68
N THR A 219 -14.56 -67.71 -15.59
CA THR A 219 -13.58 -66.60 -15.63
C THR A 219 -14.12 -65.22 -15.29
N THR A 220 -15.41 -65.04 -15.03
CA THR A 220 -15.98 -63.71 -14.72
C THR A 220 -16.13 -63.43 -13.22
N THR A 221 -16.04 -64.43 -12.34
CA THR A 221 -16.16 -64.25 -10.89
C THR A 221 -14.85 -63.90 -10.19
N ASP A 222 -13.71 -64.00 -10.86
CA ASP A 222 -12.37 -63.84 -10.24
C ASP A 222 -11.82 -62.40 -10.26
N LEU A 223 -12.55 -61.43 -10.85
CA LEU A 223 -12.16 -60.02 -10.85
C LEU A 223 -12.99 -59.13 -9.92
N LEU A 224 -13.95 -59.71 -9.19
CA LEU A 224 -14.82 -58.99 -8.26
C LEU A 224 -14.91 -59.67 -6.88
N ASN A 225 -13.80 -60.24 -6.41
CA ASN A 225 -13.66 -60.54 -4.99
C ASN A 225 -13.31 -59.23 -4.26
N THR A 226 -14.35 -58.46 -3.91
CA THR A 226 -14.22 -57.36 -2.96
C THR A 226 -13.79 -57.94 -1.63
N TYR A 227 -12.50 -57.84 -1.34
CA TYR A 227 -11.96 -58.06 -0.01
C TYR A 227 -12.81 -57.23 0.96
N SER A 228 -13.54 -57.90 1.87
CA SER A 228 -14.39 -57.22 2.84
C SER A 228 -13.48 -56.44 3.80
N ASP A 229 -13.60 -55.11 3.79
CA ASP A 229 -12.83 -54.15 4.58
C ASP A 229 -12.81 -54.45 6.10
N ASP A 230 -13.75 -55.27 6.58
CA ASP A 230 -13.87 -55.66 7.99
C ASP A 230 -12.66 -56.44 8.55
N GLU A 231 -11.97 -57.23 7.73
CA GLU A 231 -10.81 -58.01 8.20
C GLU A 231 -9.55 -57.14 8.32
N TYR A 232 -9.43 -56.09 7.48
CA TYR A 232 -8.35 -55.12 7.52
C TYR A 232 -8.47 -54.20 8.75
N ILE A 233 -9.70 -53.74 9.05
CA ILE A 233 -9.98 -52.88 10.20
C ILE A 233 -9.72 -53.62 11.53
N LYS A 234 -10.06 -54.91 11.62
CA LYS A 234 -9.76 -55.74 12.81
C LYS A 234 -8.26 -55.96 13.04
N LYS A 235 -7.43 -56.00 11.98
CA LYS A 235 -5.97 -56.10 12.10
C LYS A 235 -5.31 -54.81 12.61
N ILE A 236 -5.90 -53.65 12.31
CA ILE A 236 -5.39 -52.34 12.81
C ILE A 236 -5.69 -52.18 14.30
N GLN A 237 -6.88 -52.57 14.77
CA GLN A 237 -7.28 -52.39 16.18
C GLN A 237 -6.51 -53.29 17.17
N LYS A 238 -5.86 -54.36 16.73
CA LYS A 238 -5.10 -55.28 17.60
C LYS A 238 -3.63 -54.88 17.82
N ARG A 239 -3.17 -53.79 17.21
CA ARG A 239 -1.78 -53.28 17.31
C ARG A 239 -1.63 -51.95 18.07
N LEU A 240 -2.74 -51.42 18.60
CA LEU A 240 -2.80 -50.34 19.58
C LEU A 240 -3.13 -50.93 20.96
#